data_AF-A0A261QIU1-F1
#
_entry.id   AF-A0A261QIU1-F1
#
_cell.length_a   1.000
_cell.length_b   1.000
_cell.length_c   1.000
_cell.angle_alpha   90.00
_cell.angle_beta   90.00
_cell.angle_gamma   90.00
#
_symmetry.space_group_name_H-M   'P 1'
#
loop_
_entity.id
_entity.type
_entity.pdbx_description
1 polymer ?
#
loop_
_entity_poly.entity_id
_entity_poly.type
_entity_poly.pdbx_seq_one_letter_code
_entity_poly.pdbx_strand_id
1 'polypeptide(L)' 'MEITVISVQGDKVKLGIDAPKRVDIHRKEVYLAIQEENASASAGVKDLFSLLPKK' A
#
# COMPACT_ATOMS: atom_id res chain seq x y z
N MET A 1 -8.28 12.84 -9.83
CA MET A 1 -6.87 12.43 -9.74
C MET A 1 -6.24 12.82 -11.04
N GLU A 2 -5.24 13.68 -10.98
CA GLU A 2 -4.49 14.15 -12.14
C GLU A 2 -3.03 13.73 -11.97
N ILE A 3 -2.38 13.36 -13.08
CA ILE A 3 -0.97 12.96 -13.10
C ILE A 3 -0.26 13.88 -14.09
N THR A 4 0.77 14.56 -13.62
CA THR A 4 1.54 15.53 -14.40
C THR A 4 3.00 15.10 -14.45
N VAL A 5 3.64 15.25 -15.60
CA VAL A 5 5.10 15.07 -15.71
C VAL A 5 5.77 16.38 -15.35
N ILE A 6 6.49 16.41 -14.23
CA ILE A 6 7.17 17.62 -13.75
C ILE A 6 8.51 17.81 -14.47
N SER A 7 9.28 16.72 -14.61
CA SER A 7 10.60 16.77 -15.26
C SER A 7 11.05 15.39 -15.68
N VAL A 8 11.88 15.34 -16.72
CA VAL A 8 12.57 14.12 -17.17
C VAL A 8 14.07 14.36 -17.07
N GLN A 9 14.78 13.47 -16.39
CA GLN A 9 16.25 13.50 -16.26
C GLN A 9 16.81 12.13 -16.61
N GLY A 10 17.33 12.01 -17.84
CA GLY A 10 17.79 10.72 -18.37
C GLY A 10 16.69 9.67 -18.27
N ASP A 11 16.96 8.61 -17.52
CA ASP A 11 16.05 7.47 -17.33
C ASP A 11 15.02 7.68 -16.20
N LYS A 12 15.10 8.79 -15.47
CA LYS A 12 14.22 9.07 -14.32
C LYS A 12 13.19 10.14 -14.68
N VAL A 13 11.92 9.83 -14.45
CA VAL A 13 10.79 10.75 -14.63
C VAL A 13 10.24 11.16 -13.27
N LYS A 14 10.14 12.47 -13.04
CA LYS A 14 9.46 13.03 -11.87
C LYS A 14 7.99 13.24 -12.20
N LEU A 15 7.12 12.50 -11.53
CA LEU A 15 5.68 12.59 -11.65
C LEU A 15 5.12 13.40 -10.49
N GLY A 16 4.29 14.40 -10.80
CA GLY A 16 3.40 15.08 -9.87
C GLY A 16 2.07 14.34 -9.87
N ILE A 17 1.53 14.07 -8.69
CA ILE A 17 0.25 13.38 -8.54
C ILE A 17 -0.63 14.28 -7.70
N ASP A 18 -1.71 14.79 -8.32
CA ASP A 18 -2.75 15.52 -7.60
C ASP A 18 -3.89 14.56 -7.25
N ALA A 19 -4.03 14.31 -5.95
CA ALA A 19 -5.06 13.44 -5.41
C ALA A 19 -5.67 14.02 -4.13
N PRO A 20 -6.94 13.70 -3.83
CA PRO A 20 -7.57 14.09 -2.57
C PRO A 20 -6.79 13.54 -1.37
N LYS A 21 -6.69 14.32 -0.29
CA LYS A 21 -5.98 13.96 0.96
C LYS A 21 -6.43 12.64 1.62
N ARG A 22 -7.59 12.10 1.22
CA ARG A 22 -8.12 10.83 1.72
C ARG A 22 -7.52 9.59 1.04
N VAL A 23 -6.74 9.78 -0.03
CA VAL A 23 -6.16 8.69 -0.83
C VAL A 23 -4.65 8.74 -0.65
N ASP A 24 -4.10 7.71 -0.03
CA ASP A 24 -2.66 7.56 0.09
C ASP A 24 -2.04 7.09 -1.24
N ILE A 25 -0.92 7.69 -1.59
CA ILE A 25 -0.17 7.37 -2.81
C ILE A 25 1.15 6.74 -2.41
N HIS A 26 1.37 5.51 -2.85
CA HIS A 26 2.61 4.79 -2.62
C HIS A 26 3.21 4.32 -3.93
N ARG A 27 4.51 4.01 -3.89
CA ARG A 27 5.17 3.29 -4.99
C ARG A 27 4.65 1.86 -5.05
N LYS A 28 4.58 1.30 -6.26
CA LYS A 28 4.06 -0.04 -6.49
C LYS A 28 4.81 -1.10 -5.69
N GLU A 29 6.14 -1.06 -5.67
CA GLU A 29 6.93 -2.04 -4.91
C GLU A 29 6.66 -1.99 -3.40
N VAL A 30 6.50 -0.79 -2.86
CA VAL A 30 6.21 -0.58 -1.43
C VAL A 30 4.82 -1.08 -1.08
N TYR A 31 3.82 -0.76 -1.91
CA TYR A 31 2.45 -1.20 -1.71
C TYR A 31 2.33 -2.74 -1.73
N LEU A 32 3.00 -3.39 -2.68
CA LEU A 32 3.00 -4.85 -2.77
C LEU A 32 3.64 -5.51 -1.56
N ALA A 33 4.81 -5.01 -1.11
CA ALA A 33 5.49 -5.53 0.07
C ALA A 33 4.63 -5.41 1.34
N ILE A 34 3.95 -4.26 1.53
CA ILE A 34 3.03 -4.07 2.66
C ILE A 34 1.86 -5.04 2.58
N GLN A 35 1.30 -5.26 1.39
CA GLN A 35 0.18 -6.17 1.21
C GLN A 35 0.56 -7.63 1.52
N GLU A 36 1.73 -8.07 1.07
CA GLU A 36 2.27 -9.40 1.34
C GLU A 36 2.53 -9.61 2.84
N GLU A 37 3.17 -8.65 3.50
CA GLU A 37 3.43 -8.71 4.94
C GLU A 37 2.12 -8.73 5.74
N ASN A 38 1.15 -7.88 5.38
CA ASN A 38 -0.17 -7.89 6.02
C ASN A 38 -0.89 -9.23 5.84
N ALA A 39 -0.79 -9.86 4.66
CA ALA A 39 -1.35 -11.18 4.41
C ALA A 39 -0.67 -12.25 5.29
N SER A 40 0.66 -12.23 5.37
CA SER A 40 1.46 -13.10 6.24
C SER A 40 1.08 -12.95 7.71
N ALA A 41 1.05 -11.72 8.23
CA ALA A 41 0.65 -11.42 9.60
C ALA A 41 -0.81 -11.84 9.89
N SER A 42 -1.71 -11.65 8.92
CA SER A 42 -3.12 -12.03 9.06
C SER A 42 -3.35 -13.55 9.10
N ALA A 43 -2.41 -14.36 8.57
CA ALA A 43 -2.54 -15.81 8.59
C ALA A 43 -2.65 -16.37 10.01
N GLY A 44 -1.89 -15.81 10.97
CA GLY A 44 -1.96 -16.20 12.38
C GLY A 44 -3.21 -15.68 13.12
N VAL A 45 -3.94 -14.72 12.57
CA VAL A 45 -5.13 -14.14 13.21
C VAL A 45 -6.31 -15.13 13.21
N LYS A 46 -6.42 -16.01 12.20
CA LYS A 46 -7.42 -17.08 12.18
C LYS A 46 -7.29 -18.01 13.38
N ASP A 47 -6.06 -18.32 13.78
CA ASP A 47 -5.79 -19.18 14.94
C ASP A 47 -6.16 -18.49 16.26
N LEU A 48 -5.98 -17.18 16.36
CA LEU A 48 -6.36 -16.40 17.54
C LEU A 48 -7.87 -16.34 17.79
N PHE A 49 -8.69 -16.30 16.73
CA PHE A 49 -10.15 -16.37 16.86
C PHE A 49 -10.64 -17.71 17.44
N SER A 50 -9.86 -18.79 17.29
CA SER A 50 -10.20 -20.10 17.87
C SER A 50 -9.97 -20.19 19.38
N LEU A 51 -9.17 -19.26 19.93
CA LEU A 51 -8.86 -19.16 21.36
C LEU A 51 -9.83 -18.25 22.12
N LEU A 52 -10.78 -17.61 21.42
CA LEU A 52 -11.81 -16.80 22.07
C LEU A 52 -12.92 -17.73 22.61
N PRO A 53 -13.16 -17.74 23.94
CA PRO A 53 -14.22 -18.55 24.51
C PRO A 53 -15.57 -18.02 24.01
N LYS A 54 -16.32 -18.87 23.29
CA LYS A 54 -17.73 -18.62 22.97
C LYS A 54 -18.50 -18.47 24.28
N LYS A 55 -19.12 -17.31 24.47
CA LYS A 55 -20.17 -17.11 25.47
C LYS A 55 -21.52 -17.50 24.89
#